data_AF-A0AB34JSD7-F1
#
_entry.id   AF-A0AB34JSD7-F1
#
_cell.length_a   1.000
_cell.length_b   1.000
_cell.length_c   1.000
_cell.angle_alpha   90.00
_cell.angle_beta   90.00
_cell.angle_gamma   90.00
#
_symmetry.space_group_name_H-M   'P 1'
#
loop_
_entity.id
_entity.type
_entity.pdbx_description
1 polymer ?
#
loop_
_entity_poly.entity_id
_entity_poly.type
_entity_poly.pdbx_seq_one_letter_code
_entity_poly.pdbx_strand_id
1 'polypeptide(L)'
;MSSTLVEAAIAKAQDAVTADSAGDFEKAIELYKESIDLIKRGMQTPHGDDVVDKAVLQRYLKLYTDRVFKLQEHLTVPAAAKADSLDPLEQAMGTFSLSDLDEIAQRTPPSAPPKEEWRRTFWLMRVLRSSMHRGGFLSPDGKVYVPKRLWVQKGAKFTALLAKSECAECLVNELRQVSSVDYRQPRLVSRELERLVDILDVQQAALSRLLPFIPEPPETGKRGEPSAMGKMTERVKGLAKSLDKTAARLGSMPTKCADPFEYIQTLVDLFDAAAFVEKWIEHYEMSQAVEQDQIINKLRRTTRFLYEVVCTFVVHDLDALLQRHFRKAAAAFAKLTDSRV
;
A
#
# COMPACT_ATOMS: atom_id res chain seq x y z
N MET A 1 -27.90 -24.79 7.01
CA MET A 1 -27.14 -25.00 5.75
C MET A 1 -26.63 -23.69 5.12
N SER A 2 -27.43 -22.62 5.08
CA SER A 2 -26.94 -21.30 4.58
C SER A 2 -25.73 -20.78 5.39
N SER A 3 -25.82 -20.81 6.72
CA SER A 3 -24.74 -20.37 7.63
C SER A 3 -23.40 -21.11 7.42
N THR A 4 -23.43 -22.43 7.16
CA THR A 4 -22.21 -23.23 6.90
C THR A 4 -21.57 -22.94 5.54
N LEU A 5 -22.37 -22.56 4.53
CA LEU A 5 -21.86 -22.16 3.22
C LEU A 5 -21.17 -20.79 3.28
N VAL A 6 -21.76 -19.86 4.05
CA VAL A 6 -21.16 -18.53 4.30
C VAL A 6 -19.85 -18.67 5.08
N GLU A 7 -19.78 -19.52 6.10
CA GLU A 7 -18.52 -19.79 6.83
C GLU A 7 -17.42 -20.34 5.92
N ALA A 8 -17.76 -21.30 5.05
CA ALA A 8 -16.81 -21.83 4.07
C ALA A 8 -16.36 -20.76 3.06
N ALA A 9 -17.27 -19.88 2.63
CA ALA A 9 -16.95 -18.76 1.75
C ALA A 9 -15.96 -17.77 2.39
N ILE A 10 -16.12 -17.48 3.69
CA ILE A 10 -15.22 -16.60 4.45
C ILE A 10 -13.82 -17.19 4.52
N ALA A 11 -13.69 -18.47 4.89
CA ALA A 11 -12.39 -19.13 4.96
C ALA A 11 -11.68 -19.11 3.58
N LYS A 12 -12.41 -19.42 2.51
CA LYS A 12 -11.86 -19.36 1.14
C LYS A 12 -11.45 -17.95 0.73
N ALA A 13 -12.21 -16.92 1.11
CA ALA A 13 -11.83 -15.54 0.84
C ALA A 13 -10.55 -15.13 1.59
N GLN A 14 -10.38 -15.56 2.84
CA GLN A 14 -9.16 -15.30 3.62
C GLN A 14 -7.94 -16.01 3.02
N ASP A 15 -8.09 -17.26 2.61
CA ASP A 15 -7.04 -18.00 1.91
C ASP A 15 -6.73 -17.36 0.55
N ALA A 16 -7.75 -16.90 -0.17
CA ALA A 16 -7.60 -16.20 -1.44
C ALA A 16 -6.79 -14.92 -1.28
N VAL A 17 -7.12 -14.07 -0.29
CA VAL A 17 -6.34 -12.85 0.00
C VAL A 17 -4.91 -13.17 0.42
N THR A 18 -4.71 -14.27 1.16
CA THR A 18 -3.37 -14.72 1.53
C THR A 18 -2.56 -15.15 0.30
N ALA A 19 -3.17 -15.90 -0.62
CA ALA A 19 -2.54 -16.29 -1.89
C ALA A 19 -2.28 -15.08 -2.81
N ASP A 20 -3.24 -14.16 -2.88
CA ASP A 20 -3.19 -12.93 -3.68
C ASP A 20 -2.07 -12.00 -3.21
N SER A 21 -2.00 -11.73 -1.90
CA SER A 21 -0.91 -10.96 -1.29
C SER A 21 0.44 -11.69 -1.33
N ALA A 22 0.43 -13.03 -1.43
CA ALA A 22 1.60 -13.84 -1.72
C ALA A 22 2.00 -13.82 -3.21
N GLY A 23 1.19 -13.23 -4.09
CA GLY A 23 1.48 -13.15 -5.52
C GLY A 23 1.30 -14.47 -6.28
N ASP A 24 0.63 -15.45 -5.67
CA ASP A 24 0.21 -16.71 -6.28
C ASP A 24 -1.16 -16.51 -6.91
N PHE A 25 -1.17 -15.84 -8.06
CA PHE A 25 -2.40 -15.34 -8.69
C PHE A 25 -3.27 -16.48 -9.22
N GLU A 26 -2.68 -17.54 -9.75
CA GLU A 26 -3.38 -18.74 -10.19
C GLU A 26 -4.17 -19.36 -9.03
N LYS A 27 -3.52 -19.56 -7.88
CA LYS A 27 -4.18 -20.08 -6.67
C LYS A 27 -5.18 -19.09 -6.08
N ALA A 28 -4.88 -17.79 -6.10
CA ALA A 28 -5.81 -16.76 -5.63
C ALA A 28 -7.11 -16.76 -6.46
N ILE A 29 -7.00 -16.86 -7.79
CA ILE A 29 -8.14 -16.95 -8.70
C ILE A 29 -9.01 -18.18 -8.39
N GLU A 30 -8.39 -19.34 -8.17
CA GLU A 30 -9.08 -20.57 -7.78
C GLU A 30 -9.88 -20.36 -6.48
N LEU A 31 -9.22 -19.87 -5.43
CA LEU A 31 -9.84 -19.67 -4.11
C LEU A 31 -10.93 -18.59 -4.12
N TYR A 32 -10.76 -17.48 -4.86
CA TYR A 32 -11.84 -16.50 -5.04
C TYR A 32 -13.02 -17.10 -5.78
N LYS A 33 -12.80 -17.89 -6.85
CA LYS A 33 -13.88 -18.56 -7.59
C LYS A 33 -14.66 -19.53 -6.70
N GLU A 34 -13.97 -20.30 -5.86
CA GLU A 34 -14.60 -21.17 -4.87
C GLU A 34 -15.43 -20.36 -3.85
N SER A 35 -14.89 -19.25 -3.33
CA SER A 35 -15.63 -18.36 -2.42
C SER A 35 -16.88 -17.78 -3.09
N ILE A 36 -16.77 -17.32 -4.34
CA ILE A 36 -17.89 -16.80 -5.15
C ILE A 36 -18.98 -17.86 -5.33
N ASP A 37 -18.63 -19.12 -5.66
CA ASP A 37 -19.60 -20.20 -5.81
C ASP A 37 -20.36 -20.47 -4.50
N LEU A 38 -19.64 -20.52 -3.38
CA LEU A 38 -20.21 -20.71 -2.06
C LEU A 38 -21.16 -19.56 -1.67
N ILE A 39 -20.80 -18.31 -1.99
CA ILE A 39 -21.67 -17.14 -1.79
C ILE A 39 -22.96 -17.27 -2.62
N LYS A 40 -22.83 -17.60 -3.93
CA LYS A 40 -23.99 -17.77 -4.83
C LYS A 40 -24.94 -18.85 -4.33
N ARG A 41 -24.41 -19.98 -3.89
CA ARG A 41 -25.20 -21.09 -3.33
C ARG A 41 -25.88 -20.71 -2.02
N GLY A 42 -25.18 -19.99 -1.14
CA GLY A 42 -25.76 -19.46 0.10
C GLY A 42 -26.90 -18.45 -0.14
N MET A 43 -26.83 -17.66 -1.22
CA MET A 43 -27.90 -16.73 -1.61
C MET A 43 -29.15 -17.42 -2.17
N GLN A 44 -29.00 -18.61 -2.76
CA GLN A 44 -30.10 -19.39 -3.37
C GLN A 44 -30.83 -20.30 -2.38
N THR A 45 -30.27 -20.54 -1.18
CA THR A 45 -30.93 -21.36 -0.15
C THR A 45 -32.21 -20.67 0.40
N PRO A 46 -33.38 -21.36 0.39
CA PRO A 46 -34.64 -20.83 0.91
C PRO A 46 -34.60 -20.59 2.43
N HIS A 47 -35.36 -19.59 2.87
CA HIS A 47 -35.19 -18.90 4.15
C HIS A 47 -35.62 -19.75 5.35
N GLY A 48 -34.71 -19.93 6.32
CA GLY A 48 -35.01 -20.00 7.75
C GLY A 48 -34.44 -18.74 8.41
N ASP A 49 -34.81 -18.46 9.67
CA ASP A 49 -34.59 -17.23 10.47
C ASP A 49 -33.18 -16.57 10.45
N ASP A 50 -32.18 -17.14 9.78
CA ASP A 50 -30.85 -16.54 9.58
C ASP A 50 -30.86 -15.56 8.39
N VAL A 51 -31.23 -14.32 8.66
CA VAL A 51 -31.15 -13.21 7.69
C VAL A 51 -29.68 -12.83 7.47
N VAL A 52 -29.00 -13.54 6.57
CA VAL A 52 -27.76 -13.05 5.98
C VAL A 52 -28.14 -12.00 4.94
N ASP A 53 -27.74 -10.74 5.16
CA ASP A 53 -28.09 -9.64 4.27
C ASP A 53 -27.59 -9.92 2.84
N LYS A 54 -28.53 -10.21 1.95
CA LYS A 54 -28.27 -10.46 0.53
C LYS A 54 -27.51 -9.31 -0.12
N ALA A 55 -27.70 -8.08 0.32
CA ALA A 55 -26.97 -6.92 -0.19
C ALA A 55 -25.48 -6.97 0.18
N VAL A 56 -25.15 -7.44 1.39
CA VAL A 56 -23.76 -7.62 1.83
C VAL A 56 -23.09 -8.74 1.03
N LEU A 57 -23.75 -9.88 0.86
CA LEU A 57 -23.23 -10.98 0.03
C LEU A 57 -23.05 -10.55 -1.44
N GLN A 58 -23.95 -9.74 -1.99
CA GLN A 58 -23.81 -9.18 -3.34
C GLN A 58 -22.60 -8.25 -3.46
N ARG A 59 -22.28 -7.45 -2.44
CA ARG A 59 -21.07 -6.60 -2.43
C ARG A 59 -19.80 -7.44 -2.48
N TYR A 60 -19.71 -8.48 -1.66
CA TYR A 60 -18.55 -9.40 -1.69
C TYR A 60 -18.45 -10.17 -2.99
N LEU A 61 -19.59 -10.61 -3.54
CA LEU A 61 -19.63 -11.26 -4.85
C LEU A 61 -19.05 -10.36 -5.94
N LYS A 62 -19.47 -9.09 -5.97
CA LYS A 62 -18.94 -8.09 -6.91
C LYS A 62 -17.44 -7.89 -6.70
N LEU A 63 -17.01 -7.63 -5.46
CA LEU A 63 -15.62 -7.40 -5.10
C LEU A 63 -14.69 -8.55 -5.57
N TYR A 64 -15.04 -9.80 -5.25
CA TYR A 64 -14.22 -10.95 -5.61
C TYR A 64 -14.28 -11.26 -7.11
N THR A 65 -15.42 -11.01 -7.77
CA THR A 65 -15.52 -11.16 -9.22
C THR A 65 -14.63 -10.13 -9.93
N ASP A 66 -14.66 -8.87 -9.49
CA ASP A 66 -13.81 -7.80 -10.01
C ASP A 66 -12.33 -8.11 -9.79
N ARG A 67 -11.96 -8.65 -8.60
CA ARG A 67 -10.57 -9.07 -8.33
C ARG A 67 -10.14 -10.24 -9.21
N VAL A 68 -10.99 -11.25 -9.41
CA VAL A 68 -10.72 -12.37 -10.33
C VAL A 68 -10.48 -11.86 -11.75
N PHE A 69 -11.31 -10.94 -12.23
CA PHE A 69 -11.13 -10.35 -13.56
C PHE A 69 -9.78 -9.64 -13.68
N LYS A 70 -9.42 -8.78 -12.71
CA LYS A 70 -8.11 -8.09 -12.67
C LYS A 70 -6.94 -9.07 -12.63
N LEU A 71 -7.01 -10.10 -11.79
CA LEU A 71 -5.96 -11.12 -11.70
C LEU A 71 -5.84 -11.91 -13.01
N GLN A 72 -6.94 -12.24 -13.66
CA GLN A 72 -6.94 -12.90 -14.96
C GLN A 72 -6.35 -11.99 -16.04
N GLU A 73 -6.69 -10.70 -16.05
CA GLU A 73 -6.09 -9.71 -16.94
C GLU A 73 -4.56 -9.68 -16.78
N HIS A 74 -4.07 -9.65 -15.54
CA HIS A 74 -2.64 -9.75 -15.20
C HIS A 74 -1.95 -11.03 -15.69
N LEU A 75 -2.68 -12.16 -15.76
CA LEU A 75 -2.17 -13.41 -16.32
C LEU A 75 -2.22 -13.42 -17.86
N THR A 76 -3.16 -12.71 -18.47
CA THR A 76 -3.36 -12.65 -19.93
C THR A 76 -2.55 -11.57 -20.64
N VAL A 77 -1.86 -10.66 -19.93
CA VAL A 77 -0.84 -9.81 -20.56
C VAL A 77 0.18 -10.75 -21.23
N PRO A 78 0.28 -10.73 -22.57
CA PRO A 78 0.94 -11.82 -23.28
C PRO A 78 2.45 -11.76 -23.00
N ALA A 79 2.91 -12.68 -22.15
CA ALA A 79 4.30 -13.13 -22.15
C ALA A 79 4.70 -13.65 -23.55
N ALA A 80 3.71 -14.07 -24.36
CA ALA A 80 3.91 -14.64 -25.70
C ALA A 80 4.15 -13.61 -26.82
N ALA A 81 3.64 -12.36 -26.72
CA ALA A 81 3.75 -11.40 -27.82
C ALA A 81 5.07 -10.59 -27.83
N LYS A 82 5.87 -10.69 -26.76
CA LYS A 82 7.24 -10.16 -26.73
C LYS A 82 8.30 -11.23 -26.88
N ALA A 83 7.98 -12.51 -26.64
CA ALA A 83 8.96 -13.58 -26.69
C ALA A 83 9.51 -13.76 -28.11
N ASP A 84 8.67 -13.83 -29.14
CA ASP A 84 9.11 -14.20 -30.50
C ASP A 84 9.89 -13.11 -31.26
N SER A 85 10.14 -11.94 -30.66
CA SER A 85 10.94 -10.86 -31.27
C SER A 85 12.15 -10.42 -30.44
N LEU A 86 12.41 -11.05 -29.30
CA LEU A 86 13.55 -10.71 -28.43
C LEU A 86 14.73 -11.64 -28.73
N ASP A 87 15.94 -11.07 -28.75
CA ASP A 87 17.19 -11.80 -28.88
C ASP A 87 17.23 -12.98 -27.88
N PRO A 88 17.71 -14.19 -28.25
CA PRO A 88 17.87 -15.31 -27.32
C PRO A 88 18.59 -14.95 -26.01
N LEU A 89 19.50 -13.96 -26.04
CA LEU A 89 20.12 -13.40 -24.83
C LEU A 89 19.13 -12.61 -23.97
N GLU A 90 18.23 -11.82 -24.55
CA GLU A 90 17.17 -11.09 -23.82
C GLU A 90 16.09 -12.02 -23.26
N GLN A 91 15.75 -13.09 -23.99
CA GLN A 91 14.87 -14.15 -23.48
C GLN A 91 15.47 -14.88 -22.27
N ALA A 92 16.77 -15.18 -22.31
CA ALA A 92 17.46 -15.84 -21.22
C ALA A 92 17.81 -14.90 -20.05
N MET A 93 18.03 -13.61 -20.33
CA MET A 93 18.41 -12.59 -19.34
C MET A 93 17.24 -11.82 -18.73
N GLY A 94 15.97 -12.10 -19.10
CA GLY A 94 14.68 -11.38 -18.92
C GLY A 94 14.45 -10.37 -17.76
N THR A 95 15.38 -10.30 -16.82
CA THR A 95 15.71 -9.21 -15.89
C THR A 95 16.43 -7.98 -16.51
N PHE A 96 17.29 -8.15 -17.53
CA PHE A 96 18.06 -7.07 -18.18
C PHE A 96 17.76 -7.02 -19.68
N SER A 97 17.23 -5.89 -20.16
CA SER A 97 17.01 -5.67 -21.60
C SER A 97 17.93 -4.57 -22.09
N LEU A 98 18.44 -4.67 -23.31
CA LEU A 98 19.30 -3.65 -23.89
C LEU A 98 18.56 -2.32 -24.07
N SER A 99 17.21 -2.34 -24.16
CA SER A 99 16.37 -1.14 -24.16
C SER A 99 16.56 -0.26 -22.92
N ASP A 100 17.07 -0.82 -21.82
CA ASP A 100 17.32 -0.07 -20.59
C ASP A 100 18.41 0.98 -20.74
N LEU A 101 19.39 0.74 -21.60
CA LEU A 101 20.52 1.65 -21.77
C LEU A 101 20.07 2.97 -22.41
N ASP A 102 19.19 2.91 -23.40
CA ASP A 102 18.60 4.10 -24.03
C ASP A 102 17.68 4.84 -23.05
N GLU A 103 16.87 4.11 -22.27
CA GLU A 103 16.04 4.72 -21.22
C GLU A 103 16.89 5.40 -20.14
N ILE A 104 17.99 4.77 -19.72
CA ILE A 104 18.93 5.32 -18.73
C ILE A 104 19.60 6.58 -19.29
N ALA A 105 20.06 6.56 -20.54
CA ALA A 105 20.74 7.69 -21.18
C ALA A 105 19.85 8.94 -21.29
N GLN A 106 18.54 8.75 -21.42
CA GLN A 106 17.56 9.84 -21.48
C GLN A 106 17.20 10.42 -20.10
N ARG A 107 17.66 9.82 -19.00
CA ARG A 107 17.29 10.21 -17.63
C ARG A 107 18.38 11.10 -17.04
N THR A 108 17.96 12.12 -16.31
CA THR A 108 18.86 13.01 -15.58
C THR A 108 18.94 12.60 -14.12
N PRO A 109 20.15 12.50 -13.53
CA PRO A 109 20.31 12.33 -12.09
C PRO A 109 19.62 13.45 -11.29
N PRO A 110 19.11 13.15 -10.08
CA PRO A 110 18.53 14.18 -9.23
C PRO A 110 19.62 15.16 -8.76
N SER A 111 19.20 16.37 -8.39
CA SER A 111 20.08 17.32 -7.72
C SER A 111 20.60 16.75 -6.39
N ALA A 112 21.66 17.34 -5.83
CA ALA A 112 22.09 17.00 -4.48
C ALA A 112 20.94 17.19 -3.46
N PRO A 113 20.87 16.36 -2.40
CA PRO A 113 19.92 16.55 -1.32
C PRO A 113 20.08 17.95 -0.70
N PRO A 114 18.97 18.66 -0.39
CA PRO A 114 19.01 19.92 0.32
C PRO A 114 19.75 19.83 1.66
N LYS A 115 20.32 20.95 2.13
CA LYS A 115 21.03 21.00 3.42
C LYS A 115 20.03 20.90 4.57
N GLU A 116 18.89 21.57 4.45
CA GLU A 116 17.82 21.59 5.42
C GLU A 116 17.15 20.21 5.51
N GLU A 117 17.11 19.64 6.71
CA GLU A 117 16.61 18.28 6.92
C GLU A 117 15.16 18.10 6.44
N TRP A 118 14.29 19.07 6.72
CA TRP A 118 12.88 18.99 6.33
C TRP A 118 12.68 19.04 4.80
N ARG A 119 13.59 19.69 4.05
CA ARG A 119 13.55 19.71 2.59
C ARG A 119 14.02 18.40 1.97
N ARG A 120 14.88 17.64 2.67
CA ARG A 120 15.35 16.32 2.20
C ARG A 120 14.21 15.33 2.03
N THR A 121 13.17 15.43 2.86
CA THR A 121 11.96 14.60 2.73
C THR A 121 11.33 14.76 1.35
N PHE A 122 11.05 15.99 0.94
CA PHE A 122 10.42 16.27 -0.36
C PHE A 122 11.34 15.97 -1.53
N TRP A 123 12.65 16.19 -1.38
CA TRP A 123 13.64 15.73 -2.35
C TRP A 123 13.59 14.21 -2.54
N LEU A 124 13.61 13.44 -1.46
CA LEU A 124 13.57 11.98 -1.51
C LEU A 124 12.26 11.47 -2.12
N MET A 125 11.13 12.07 -1.75
CA MET A 125 9.83 11.74 -2.34
C MET A 125 9.83 11.98 -3.86
N ARG A 126 10.38 13.10 -4.34
CA ARG A 126 10.50 13.36 -5.80
C ARG A 126 11.37 12.33 -6.51
N VAL A 127 12.45 11.90 -5.88
CA VAL A 127 13.35 10.85 -6.40
C VAL A 127 12.63 9.50 -6.48
N LEU A 128 12.04 9.05 -5.37
CA LEU A 128 11.27 7.79 -5.31
C LEU A 128 10.11 7.79 -6.29
N ARG A 129 9.30 8.86 -6.30
CA ARG A 129 8.19 9.06 -7.24
C ARG A 129 8.65 8.94 -8.69
N SER A 130 9.75 9.59 -9.06
CA SER A 130 10.28 9.54 -10.42
C SER A 130 10.66 8.12 -10.82
N SER A 131 11.30 7.38 -9.92
CA SER A 131 11.67 5.99 -10.16
C SER A 131 10.45 5.07 -10.32
N MET A 132 9.39 5.26 -9.54
CA MET A 132 8.12 4.51 -9.64
C MET A 132 7.38 4.81 -10.94
N HIS A 133 7.29 6.08 -11.33
CA HIS A 133 6.46 6.51 -12.45
C HIS A 133 7.09 6.18 -13.81
N ARG A 134 8.40 6.39 -13.96
CA ARG A 134 9.10 6.35 -15.25
C ARG A 134 10.52 5.77 -15.21
N GLY A 135 10.96 5.25 -14.06
CA GLY A 135 12.36 4.93 -13.82
C GLY A 135 13.19 6.18 -13.57
N GLY A 136 14.30 6.05 -12.83
CA GLY A 136 15.14 7.19 -12.51
C GLY A 136 16.31 6.87 -11.61
N PHE A 137 17.26 7.80 -11.56
CA PHE A 137 18.40 7.73 -10.66
C PHE A 137 17.99 8.08 -9.23
N LEU A 138 18.48 7.31 -8.27
CA LEU A 138 18.32 7.60 -6.84
C LEU A 138 19.48 8.44 -6.28
N SER A 139 20.65 8.35 -6.91
CA SER A 139 21.86 9.02 -6.46
C SER A 139 22.22 10.19 -7.37
N PRO A 140 22.66 11.34 -6.81
CA PRO A 140 23.09 12.50 -7.61
C PRO A 140 24.30 12.23 -8.51
N ASP A 141 25.12 11.24 -8.16
CA ASP A 141 26.29 10.82 -8.95
C ASP A 141 25.94 9.96 -10.18
N GLY A 142 24.65 9.68 -10.40
CA GLY A 142 24.17 8.93 -11.55
C GLY A 142 24.55 7.44 -11.54
N LYS A 143 24.99 6.89 -10.41
CA LYS A 143 25.43 5.48 -10.33
C LYS A 143 24.31 4.51 -9.99
N VAL A 144 23.26 4.96 -9.31
CA VAL A 144 22.15 4.10 -8.87
C VAL A 144 20.91 4.43 -9.68
N TYR A 145 20.67 3.67 -10.75
CA TYR A 145 19.44 3.75 -11.54
C TYR A 145 18.44 2.67 -11.11
N VAL A 146 17.18 3.05 -10.94
CA VAL A 146 16.07 2.12 -10.71
C VAL A 146 15.10 2.17 -11.89
N PRO A 147 14.96 1.08 -12.66
CA PRO A 147 13.99 1.02 -13.75
C PRO A 147 12.57 0.91 -13.20
N LYS A 148 11.59 1.45 -13.93
CA LYS A 148 10.16 1.41 -13.54
C LYS A 148 9.69 -0.01 -13.22
N ARG A 149 10.05 -0.99 -14.04
CA ARG A 149 9.66 -2.40 -13.87
C ARG A 149 10.16 -3.03 -12.56
N LEU A 150 11.16 -2.44 -11.90
CA LEU A 150 11.64 -2.96 -10.62
C LEU A 150 10.57 -2.79 -9.53
N TRP A 151 9.82 -1.70 -9.56
CA TRP A 151 8.71 -1.44 -8.65
C TRP A 151 7.54 -2.39 -8.85
N VAL A 152 7.45 -2.96 -10.05
CA VAL A 152 6.29 -3.68 -10.54
C VAL A 152 6.73 -5.06 -11.02
N GLN A 153 6.90 -5.98 -10.08
CA GLN A 153 7.33 -7.35 -10.37
C GLN A 153 6.21 -8.33 -10.09
N LYS A 154 5.79 -9.13 -11.09
CA LYS A 154 4.82 -10.22 -10.91
C LYS A 154 5.22 -11.10 -9.72
N GLY A 155 4.30 -11.34 -8.79
CA GLY A 155 4.52 -12.16 -7.60
C GLY A 155 5.44 -11.55 -6.52
N ALA A 156 5.64 -10.23 -6.50
CA ALA A 156 6.36 -9.56 -5.41
C ALA A 156 5.52 -9.60 -4.13
N LYS A 157 6.16 -9.97 -3.01
CA LYS A 157 5.55 -9.94 -1.69
C LYS A 157 6.07 -8.72 -0.94
N PHE A 158 5.16 -7.94 -0.39
CA PHE A 158 5.50 -6.81 0.48
C PHE A 158 5.04 -7.12 1.90
N THR A 159 5.90 -6.88 2.87
CA THR A 159 5.53 -6.97 4.28
C THR A 159 4.47 -5.91 4.60
N ALA A 160 3.38 -6.34 5.24
CA ALA A 160 2.26 -5.47 5.62
C ALA A 160 1.67 -4.64 4.46
N LEU A 161 1.58 -5.22 3.25
CA LEU A 161 1.09 -4.53 2.06
C LEU A 161 -0.28 -3.85 2.26
N LEU A 162 -1.25 -4.58 2.83
CA LEU A 162 -2.59 -4.06 3.09
C LEU A 162 -2.55 -2.82 4.00
N ALA A 163 -1.87 -2.89 5.14
CA ALA A 163 -1.79 -1.79 6.10
C ALA A 163 -1.10 -0.55 5.50
N LYS A 164 -0.03 -0.74 4.71
CA LYS A 164 0.63 0.37 4.01
C LYS A 164 -0.25 0.98 2.92
N SER A 165 -1.01 0.15 2.21
CA SER A 165 -1.95 0.62 1.18
C SER A 165 -3.07 1.44 1.81
N GLU A 166 -3.66 0.96 2.91
CA GLU A 166 -4.70 1.68 3.66
C GLU A 166 -4.18 3.01 4.22
N CYS A 167 -2.97 3.01 4.78
CA CYS A 167 -2.32 4.24 5.22
C CYS A 167 -2.11 5.21 4.05
N ALA A 168 -1.55 4.76 2.93
CA ALA A 168 -1.31 5.60 1.77
C ALA A 168 -2.60 6.18 1.18
N GLU A 169 -3.65 5.36 1.01
CA GLU A 169 -4.97 5.82 0.55
C GLU A 169 -5.59 6.85 1.49
N CYS A 170 -5.53 6.59 2.80
CA CYS A 170 -6.02 7.53 3.81
C CYS A 170 -5.30 8.87 3.67
N LEU A 171 -3.97 8.86 3.64
CA LEU A 171 -3.16 10.08 3.55
C LEU A 171 -3.38 10.85 2.24
N VAL A 172 -3.55 10.16 1.11
CA VAL A 172 -3.89 10.81 -0.16
C VAL A 172 -5.15 11.66 -0.02
N ASN A 173 -6.20 11.10 0.58
CA ASN A 173 -7.47 11.82 0.76
C ASN A 173 -7.31 12.99 1.73
N GLU A 174 -6.62 12.77 2.84
CA GLU A 174 -6.45 13.77 3.89
C GLU A 174 -5.58 14.95 3.45
N LEU A 175 -4.47 14.68 2.75
CA LEU A 175 -3.60 15.71 2.20
C LEU A 175 -4.29 16.51 1.09
N ARG A 176 -5.07 15.86 0.22
CA ARG A 176 -5.89 16.54 -0.78
C ARG A 176 -6.94 17.44 -0.13
N GLN A 177 -7.57 16.99 0.96
CA GLN A 177 -8.50 17.82 1.72
C GLN A 177 -7.82 19.05 2.32
N VAL A 178 -6.68 18.88 2.99
CA VAL A 178 -5.92 20.00 3.57
C VAL A 178 -5.47 20.98 2.47
N SER A 179 -4.89 20.48 1.37
CA SER A 179 -4.42 21.34 0.27
C SER A 179 -5.51 22.15 -0.42
N SER A 180 -6.78 21.76 -0.29
CA SER A 180 -7.93 22.49 -0.87
C SER A 180 -8.28 23.78 -0.11
N VAL A 181 -7.76 23.94 1.11
CA VAL A 181 -7.98 25.12 1.95
C VAL A 181 -7.16 26.30 1.44
N ASP A 182 -7.75 27.50 1.48
CA ASP A 182 -7.00 28.74 1.26
C ASP A 182 -5.96 28.95 2.36
N TYR A 183 -4.69 28.76 2.00
CA TYR A 183 -3.56 28.89 2.89
C TYR A 183 -3.39 30.30 3.48
N ARG A 184 -4.13 31.31 2.99
CA ARG A 184 -4.19 32.66 3.57
C ARG A 184 -5.11 32.78 4.78
N GLN A 185 -5.74 31.68 5.23
CA GLN A 185 -6.61 31.64 6.39
C GLN A 185 -5.96 30.82 7.53
N PRO A 186 -5.07 31.40 8.35
CA PRO A 186 -4.25 30.66 9.33
C PRO A 186 -5.06 29.83 10.32
N ARG A 187 -6.22 30.34 10.80
CA ARG A 187 -7.09 29.59 11.72
C ARG A 187 -7.66 28.33 11.11
N LEU A 188 -8.11 28.41 9.86
CA LEU A 188 -8.66 27.27 9.13
C LEU A 188 -7.56 26.25 8.83
N VAL A 189 -6.39 26.73 8.36
CA VAL A 189 -5.21 25.90 8.13
C VAL A 189 -4.77 25.17 9.40
N SER A 190 -4.66 25.88 10.53
CA SER A 190 -4.26 25.28 11.81
C SER A 190 -5.22 24.18 12.26
N ARG A 191 -6.53 24.35 12.03
CA ARG A 191 -7.55 23.36 12.37
C ARG A 191 -7.48 22.12 11.48
N GLU A 192 -7.37 22.29 10.15
CA GLU A 192 -7.29 21.14 9.24
C GLU A 192 -5.96 20.38 9.41
N LEU A 193 -4.86 21.09 9.70
CA LEU A 193 -3.58 20.46 10.05
C LEU A 193 -3.61 19.72 11.38
N GLU A 194 -4.41 20.17 12.37
CA GLU A 194 -4.62 19.41 13.62
C GLU A 194 -5.26 18.06 13.31
N ARG A 195 -6.36 18.06 12.54
CA ARG A 195 -7.05 16.85 12.12
C ARG A 195 -6.13 15.92 11.33
N LEU A 196 -5.29 16.47 10.45
CA LEU A 196 -4.29 15.69 9.73
C LEU A 196 -3.32 15.02 10.71
N VAL A 197 -2.74 15.78 11.65
CA VAL A 197 -1.78 15.25 12.64
C VAL A 197 -2.39 14.12 13.48
N ASP A 198 -3.64 14.25 13.93
CA ASP A 198 -4.34 13.17 14.65
C ASP A 198 -4.39 11.88 13.82
N ILE A 199 -4.68 12.00 12.52
CA ILE A 199 -4.72 10.86 11.59
C ILE A 199 -3.31 10.29 11.38
N LEU A 200 -2.28 11.14 11.26
CA LEU A 200 -0.89 10.68 11.17
C LEU A 200 -0.50 9.83 12.38
N ASP A 201 -0.87 10.27 13.59
CA ASP A 201 -0.53 9.56 14.83
C ASP A 201 -1.26 8.20 14.90
N VAL A 202 -2.54 8.14 14.50
CA VAL A 202 -3.29 6.88 14.41
C VAL A 202 -2.65 5.91 13.41
N GLN A 203 -2.30 6.39 12.20
CA GLN A 203 -1.66 5.57 11.18
C GLN A 203 -0.26 5.11 11.60
N GLN A 204 0.52 5.98 12.25
CA GLN A 204 1.84 5.64 12.76
C GLN A 204 1.76 4.56 13.84
N ALA A 205 0.82 4.67 14.79
CA ALA A 205 0.59 3.68 15.83
C ALA A 205 0.14 2.32 15.26
N ALA A 206 -0.66 2.32 14.20
CA ALA A 206 -1.08 1.09 13.54
C ALA A 206 0.11 0.41 12.82
N LEU A 207 0.93 1.18 12.11
CA LEU A 207 2.07 0.68 11.36
C LEU A 207 3.23 0.24 12.27
N SER A 208 3.51 0.94 13.38
CA SER A 208 4.61 0.58 14.30
C SER A 208 4.43 -0.80 14.93
N ARG A 209 3.18 -1.26 15.08
CA ARG A 209 2.87 -2.62 15.56
C ARG A 209 3.16 -3.71 14.54
N LEU A 210 3.20 -3.36 13.25
CA LEU A 210 3.38 -4.31 12.14
C LEU A 210 4.79 -4.24 11.55
N LEU A 211 5.45 -3.08 11.66
CA LEU A 211 6.72 -2.76 11.04
C LEU A 211 7.69 -2.26 12.13
N PRO A 212 8.64 -3.09 12.60
CA PRO A 212 9.48 -2.77 13.76
C PRO A 212 10.46 -1.61 13.53
N PHE A 213 10.70 -1.25 12.27
CA PHE A 213 11.53 -0.10 11.88
C PHE A 213 10.75 1.23 11.85
N ILE A 214 9.43 1.20 12.08
CA ILE A 214 8.60 2.41 12.15
C ILE A 214 8.54 2.88 13.61
N PRO A 215 8.94 4.12 13.91
CA PRO A 215 8.91 4.62 15.28
C PRO A 215 7.48 4.76 15.79
N GLU A 216 7.29 4.61 17.10
CA GLU A 216 6.03 4.98 17.75
C GLU A 216 5.74 6.48 17.57
N PRO A 217 4.45 6.88 17.50
CA PRO A 217 4.11 8.30 17.42
C PRO A 217 4.61 9.06 18.66
N PRO A 218 4.89 10.36 18.55
CA PRO A 218 5.21 11.19 19.71
C PRO A 218 4.10 11.08 20.76
N GLU A 219 4.45 11.00 22.05
CA GLU A 219 3.43 10.94 23.10
C GLU A 219 2.58 12.23 23.09
N THR A 220 1.41 12.18 22.47
CA THR A 220 0.35 13.15 22.74
C THR A 220 -0.13 12.86 24.15
N GLY A 221 0.21 13.72 25.11
CA GLY A 221 -0.06 13.56 26.54
C GLY A 221 -1.55 13.49 26.90
N LYS A 222 -2.21 12.39 26.55
CA LYS A 222 -3.47 11.85 27.10
C LYS A 222 -3.54 10.35 26.83
N ARG A 223 -2.55 9.59 27.31
CA ARG A 223 -2.78 8.17 27.57
C ARG A 223 -3.59 8.10 28.87
N GLY A 224 -4.92 8.19 28.73
CA GLY A 224 -5.79 7.67 29.78
C GLY A 224 -5.34 6.24 30.06
N GLU A 225 -5.04 5.96 31.33
CA GLU A 225 -4.75 4.61 31.79
C GLU A 225 -5.77 3.64 31.17
N PRO A 226 -5.36 2.45 30.73
CA PRO A 226 -6.33 1.44 30.37
C PRO A 226 -7.16 1.16 31.62
N SER A 227 -8.39 1.68 31.64
CA SER A 227 -9.37 1.40 32.67
C SER A 227 -9.36 -0.11 32.94
N ALA A 228 -9.32 -0.47 34.22
CA ALA A 228 -9.30 -1.83 34.73
C ALA A 228 -10.48 -2.72 34.24
N MET A 229 -11.35 -2.20 33.39
CA MET A 229 -12.36 -2.92 32.62
C MET A 229 -11.80 -3.67 31.39
N GLY A 230 -10.49 -3.62 31.14
CA GLY A 230 -9.81 -4.46 30.14
C GLY A 230 -9.46 -5.88 30.60
N LYS A 231 -9.69 -6.23 31.88
CA LYS A 231 -9.30 -7.53 32.47
C LYS A 231 -10.47 -8.44 32.88
N MET A 232 -11.72 -8.08 32.55
CA MET A 232 -12.91 -8.86 32.96
C MET A 232 -13.78 -9.37 31.80
N THR A 233 -13.26 -9.40 30.57
CA THR A 233 -13.99 -9.92 29.40
C THR A 233 -13.69 -11.40 29.08
N GLU A 234 -12.83 -12.07 29.86
CA GLU A 234 -12.52 -13.48 29.63
C GLU A 234 -13.53 -14.48 30.22
N ARG A 235 -14.61 -14.00 30.89
CA ARG A 235 -15.60 -14.89 31.56
C ARG A 235 -17.08 -14.68 31.24
N VAL A 236 -17.43 -13.90 30.20
CA VAL A 236 -18.83 -13.78 29.73
C VAL A 236 -19.02 -14.30 28.29
N LYS A 237 -18.25 -15.31 27.87
CA LYS A 237 -18.46 -16.05 26.61
C LYS A 237 -19.63 -17.07 26.65
N GLY A 238 -20.51 -16.98 27.67
CA GLY A 238 -21.46 -18.05 27.99
C GLY A 238 -22.89 -17.92 27.49
N LEU A 239 -23.44 -16.71 27.24
CA LEU A 239 -24.91 -16.54 27.14
C LEU A 239 -25.36 -15.48 26.12
N ALA A 240 -24.87 -15.56 24.87
CA ALA A 240 -25.49 -14.88 23.73
C ALA A 240 -25.39 -15.79 22.49
N LYS A 241 -26.20 -16.85 22.49
CA LYS A 241 -26.31 -17.79 21.38
C LYS A 241 -27.63 -17.53 20.66
N SER A 242 -27.60 -16.85 19.51
CA SER A 242 -27.92 -17.49 18.22
C SER A 242 -28.13 -16.53 17.04
N LEU A 243 -28.26 -15.20 17.19
CA LEU A 243 -28.68 -14.34 16.04
C LEU A 243 -27.72 -13.22 15.59
N ASP A 244 -26.65 -12.90 16.34
CA ASP A 244 -25.67 -11.85 15.94
C ASP A 244 -24.40 -12.39 15.25
N LYS A 245 -24.24 -13.71 15.14
CA LYS A 245 -22.95 -14.31 14.77
C LYS A 245 -22.63 -14.12 13.28
N THR A 246 -23.62 -14.18 12.41
CA THR A 246 -23.39 -14.17 10.95
C THR A 246 -23.10 -12.76 10.40
N ALA A 247 -23.76 -11.73 10.93
CA ALA A 247 -23.47 -10.33 10.59
C ALA A 247 -22.07 -9.89 11.06
N ALA A 248 -21.69 -10.24 12.30
CA ALA A 248 -20.34 -10.01 12.81
C ALA A 248 -19.25 -10.77 12.02
N ARG A 249 -19.59 -11.95 11.48
CA ARG A 249 -18.69 -12.78 10.66
C ARG A 249 -18.55 -12.30 9.23
N LEU A 250 -19.60 -11.75 8.62
CA LEU A 250 -19.47 -11.06 7.32
C LEU A 250 -18.51 -9.87 7.43
N GLY A 251 -18.42 -9.21 8.58
CA GLY A 251 -17.39 -8.20 8.85
C GLY A 251 -15.94 -8.71 8.83
N SER A 252 -15.70 -10.03 8.88
CA SER A 252 -14.36 -10.64 8.77
C SER A 252 -13.97 -11.07 7.36
N MET A 253 -14.88 -10.91 6.38
CA MET A 253 -14.56 -11.08 4.98
C MET A 253 -13.59 -9.98 4.55
N PRO A 254 -12.43 -10.33 3.97
CA PRO A 254 -11.53 -9.33 3.43
C PRO A 254 -12.25 -8.44 2.41
N THR A 255 -12.28 -7.14 2.69
CA THR A 255 -12.94 -6.11 1.85
C THR A 255 -11.99 -5.44 0.88
N LYS A 256 -10.68 -5.68 1.01
CA LYS A 256 -9.63 -5.16 0.12
C LYS A 256 -8.56 -6.22 -0.10
N CYS A 257 -8.10 -6.32 -1.33
CA CYS A 257 -6.96 -7.12 -1.73
C CYS A 257 -5.94 -6.12 -2.26
N ALA A 258 -4.91 -5.79 -1.48
CA ALA A 258 -3.94 -4.82 -1.92
C ALA A 258 -3.14 -5.40 -3.07
N ASP A 259 -3.31 -4.77 -4.22
CA ASP A 259 -2.55 -5.09 -5.41
C ASP A 259 -1.21 -4.35 -5.37
N PRO A 260 -0.06 -5.02 -5.52
CA PRO A 260 1.22 -4.36 -5.72
C PRO A 260 1.19 -3.21 -6.72
N PHE A 261 0.45 -3.36 -7.84
CA PHE A 261 0.39 -2.34 -8.88
C PHE A 261 -0.39 -1.10 -8.41
N GLU A 262 -1.57 -1.31 -7.82
CA GLU A 262 -2.37 -0.22 -7.24
C GLU A 262 -1.64 0.45 -6.08
N TYR A 263 -0.94 -0.33 -5.23
CA TYR A 263 -0.12 0.18 -4.14
C TYR A 263 0.95 1.16 -4.64
N ILE A 264 1.74 0.78 -5.65
CA ILE A 264 2.77 1.67 -6.21
C ILE A 264 2.14 2.94 -6.80
N GLN A 265 0.98 2.84 -7.47
CA GLN A 265 0.28 4.02 -7.97
C GLN A 265 -0.21 4.92 -6.83
N THR A 266 -0.76 4.36 -5.76
CA THR A 266 -1.18 5.09 -4.57
C THR A 266 -0.01 5.80 -3.90
N LEU A 267 1.20 5.23 -3.90
CA LEU A 267 2.41 5.92 -3.40
C LEU A 267 2.79 7.13 -4.26
N VAL A 268 2.68 7.01 -5.59
CA VAL A 268 2.90 8.14 -6.50
C VAL A 268 1.90 9.26 -6.22
N ASP A 269 0.62 8.90 -6.10
CA ASP A 269 -0.47 9.81 -5.74
C ASP A 269 -0.26 10.48 -4.37
N LEU A 270 0.26 9.74 -3.39
CA LEU A 270 0.59 10.23 -2.05
C LEU A 270 1.71 11.28 -2.13
N PHE A 271 2.77 10.99 -2.87
CA PHE A 271 3.88 11.93 -3.04
C PHE A 271 3.44 13.21 -3.76
N ASP A 272 2.53 13.11 -4.72
CA ASP A 272 1.93 14.28 -5.39
C ASP A 272 1.02 15.06 -4.43
N ALA A 273 0.15 14.38 -3.68
CA ALA A 273 -0.75 15.00 -2.72
C ALA A 273 0.00 15.74 -1.60
N ALA A 274 1.19 15.29 -1.22
CA ALA A 274 2.01 15.91 -0.18
C ALA A 274 2.87 17.09 -0.67
N ALA A 275 2.96 17.34 -1.98
CA ALA A 275 3.91 18.32 -2.54
C ALA A 275 3.63 19.77 -2.10
N PHE A 276 2.40 20.10 -1.70
CA PHE A 276 2.05 21.45 -1.23
C PHE A 276 2.68 21.79 0.13
N VAL A 277 2.99 20.79 0.95
CA VAL A 277 3.48 20.98 2.33
C VAL A 277 4.79 21.78 2.34
N GLU A 278 5.70 21.51 1.40
CA GLU A 278 6.96 22.27 1.23
C GLU A 278 6.67 23.77 1.03
N LYS A 279 5.74 24.11 0.12
CA LYS A 279 5.37 25.50 -0.18
C LYS A 279 4.68 26.18 0.99
N TRP A 280 3.88 25.44 1.76
CA TRP A 280 3.19 25.98 2.92
C TRP A 280 4.18 26.28 4.06
N ILE A 281 5.19 25.42 4.27
CA ILE A 281 6.26 25.70 5.24
C ILE A 281 6.96 27.01 4.87
N GLU A 282 7.38 27.17 3.61
CA GLU A 282 8.03 28.40 3.13
C GLU A 282 7.15 29.64 3.33
N HIS A 283 5.87 29.54 3.01
CA HIS A 283 4.92 30.65 3.19
C HIS A 283 4.78 31.05 4.66
N TYR A 284 4.58 30.07 5.54
CA TYR A 284 4.36 30.35 6.96
C TYR A 284 5.64 30.73 7.69
N GLU A 285 6.82 30.30 7.26
CA GLU A 285 8.11 30.80 7.79
C GLU A 285 8.30 32.30 7.55
N MET A 286 7.71 32.85 6.48
CA MET A 286 7.74 34.29 6.16
C MET A 286 6.52 35.07 6.66
N SER A 287 5.50 34.39 7.18
CA SER A 287 4.26 35.01 7.65
C SER A 287 4.44 35.68 9.02
N GLN A 288 3.53 36.60 9.35
CA GLN A 288 3.42 37.23 10.69
C GLN A 288 2.10 36.88 11.38
N ALA A 289 1.47 35.76 11.00
CA ALA A 289 0.23 35.29 11.60
C ALA A 289 0.44 34.85 13.06
N VAL A 290 -0.55 35.08 13.93
CA VAL A 290 -0.48 34.67 15.34
C VAL A 290 -0.37 33.14 15.48
N GLU A 291 -1.05 32.39 14.60
CA GLU A 291 -1.04 30.93 14.58
C GLU A 291 0.19 30.32 13.88
N GLN A 292 1.15 31.13 13.42
CA GLN A 292 2.31 30.72 12.62
C GLN A 292 3.07 29.54 13.24
N ASP A 293 3.48 29.64 14.50
CA ASP A 293 4.29 28.61 15.16
C ASP A 293 3.56 27.28 15.23
N GLN A 294 2.25 27.31 15.52
CA GLN A 294 1.43 26.10 15.57
C GLN A 294 1.31 25.44 14.20
N ILE A 295 1.11 26.24 13.15
CA ILE A 295 1.02 25.77 11.77
C ILE A 295 2.35 25.15 11.32
N ILE A 296 3.47 25.84 11.57
CA ILE A 296 4.81 25.33 11.23
C ILE A 296 5.09 24.02 11.98
N ASN A 297 4.75 23.92 13.26
CA ASN A 297 4.95 22.69 14.02
C ASN A 297 4.15 21.51 13.46
N LYS A 298 2.90 21.73 13.04
CA LYS A 298 2.06 20.69 12.41
C LYS A 298 2.55 20.30 11.02
N LEU A 299 2.98 21.27 10.22
CA LEU A 299 3.60 21.00 8.91
C LEU A 299 4.90 20.21 9.08
N ARG A 300 5.75 20.57 10.05
CA ARG A 300 6.97 19.81 10.37
C ARG A 300 6.67 18.41 10.91
N ARG A 301 5.62 18.24 11.72
CA ARG A 301 5.12 16.91 12.14
C ARG A 301 4.70 16.05 10.95
N THR A 302 4.02 16.67 9.97
CA THR A 302 3.64 16.03 8.71
C THR A 302 4.87 15.63 7.90
N THR A 303 5.84 16.54 7.73
CA THR A 303 7.12 16.26 7.05
C THR A 303 7.89 15.14 7.73
N ARG A 304 7.91 15.10 9.07
CA ARG A 304 8.54 14.02 9.83
C ARG A 304 7.86 12.68 9.57
N PHE A 305 6.53 12.63 9.61
CA PHE A 305 5.78 11.41 9.29
C PHE A 305 6.11 10.90 7.88
N LEU A 306 6.07 11.80 6.88
CA LEU A 306 6.39 11.46 5.50
C LEU A 306 7.80 10.89 5.35
N TYR A 307 8.76 11.36 6.14
CA TYR A 307 10.12 10.83 6.13
C TYR A 307 10.24 9.52 6.91
N GLU A 308 9.96 9.54 8.21
CA GLU A 308 10.23 8.45 9.16
C GLU A 308 9.30 7.25 8.96
N VAL A 309 8.10 7.48 8.41
CA VAL A 309 7.11 6.42 8.17
C VAL A 309 7.08 6.08 6.69
N VAL A 310 6.65 7.03 5.84
CA VAL A 310 6.36 6.74 4.42
C VAL A 310 7.64 6.43 3.63
N CYS A 311 8.59 7.36 3.57
CA CYS A 311 9.84 7.14 2.86
C CYS A 311 10.59 5.92 3.41
N THR A 312 10.59 5.71 4.73
CA THR A 312 11.21 4.54 5.36
C THR A 312 10.62 3.23 4.84
N PHE A 313 9.31 3.01 4.90
CA PHE A 313 8.75 1.74 4.40
C PHE A 313 8.90 1.59 2.88
N VAL A 314 8.86 2.70 2.13
CA VAL A 314 9.06 2.67 0.67
C VAL A 314 10.49 2.27 0.30
N VAL A 315 11.49 2.75 1.04
CA VAL A 315 12.89 2.37 0.84
C VAL A 315 13.11 0.90 1.22
N HIS A 316 12.48 0.41 2.29
CA HIS A 316 12.49 -1.01 2.64
C HIS A 316 11.84 -1.88 1.57
N ASP A 317 10.73 -1.43 0.99
CA ASP A 317 10.07 -2.12 -0.13
C ASP A 317 10.96 -2.17 -1.36
N LEU A 318 11.65 -1.07 -1.66
CA LEU A 318 12.61 -1.01 -2.76
C LEU A 318 13.78 -1.96 -2.54
N ASP A 319 14.34 -2.03 -1.34
CA ASP A 319 15.40 -2.98 -0.98
C ASP A 319 14.92 -4.43 -1.18
N ALA A 320 13.72 -4.78 -0.71
CA ALA A 320 13.14 -6.10 -0.92
C ALA A 320 12.98 -6.44 -2.42
N LEU A 321 12.54 -5.47 -3.22
CA LEU A 321 12.40 -5.61 -4.67
C LEU A 321 13.75 -5.76 -5.38
N LEU A 322 14.77 -4.99 -4.96
CA LEU A 322 16.14 -5.08 -5.46
C LEU A 322 16.75 -6.44 -5.14
N GLN A 323 16.68 -6.89 -3.90
CA GLN A 323 17.19 -8.21 -3.49
C GLN A 323 16.54 -9.33 -4.30
N ARG A 324 15.22 -9.25 -4.48
CA ARG A 324 14.49 -10.21 -5.31
C ARG A 324 14.96 -10.18 -6.76
N HIS A 325 15.15 -8.99 -7.34
CA HIS A 325 15.62 -8.82 -8.70
C HIS A 325 17.03 -9.41 -8.88
N PHE A 326 17.96 -9.11 -7.98
CA PHE A 326 19.32 -9.65 -8.03
C PHE A 326 19.36 -11.17 -7.90
N ARG A 327 18.54 -11.78 -7.02
CA ARG A 327 18.44 -13.24 -6.91
C ARG A 327 17.95 -13.88 -8.22
N LYS A 328 16.95 -13.28 -8.87
CA LYS A 328 16.45 -13.75 -10.17
C LYS A 328 17.51 -13.62 -11.26
N ALA A 329 18.21 -12.48 -11.32
CA ALA A 329 19.28 -12.25 -12.28
C ALA A 329 20.43 -13.26 -12.11
N ALA A 330 20.86 -13.50 -10.87
CA ALA A 330 21.90 -14.49 -10.58
C ALA A 330 21.49 -15.91 -10.99
N ALA A 331 20.25 -16.32 -10.70
CA ALA A 331 19.73 -17.62 -11.10
C ALA A 331 19.61 -17.78 -12.63
N ALA A 332 19.20 -16.71 -13.33
CA ALA A 332 19.17 -16.70 -14.79
C ALA A 332 20.57 -16.83 -15.40
N PHE A 333 21.54 -16.10 -14.84
CA PHE A 333 22.93 -16.17 -15.28
C PHE A 333 23.54 -17.57 -15.09
N ALA A 334 23.29 -18.23 -13.94
CA ALA A 334 23.78 -19.58 -13.69
C ALA A 334 23.22 -20.61 -14.69
N LYS A 335 21.93 -20.52 -15.04
CA LYS A 335 21.32 -21.40 -16.06
C LYS A 335 21.95 -21.22 -17.44
N LEU A 336 22.30 -19.99 -17.80
CA LEU A 336 22.97 -19.68 -19.06
C LEU A 336 24.36 -20.31 -19.14
N THR A 337 25.12 -20.28 -18.03
CA THR A 337 26.44 -20.92 -17.99
C THR A 337 26.36 -22.43 -18.06
N ASP A 338 25.36 -23.04 -17.42
CA ASP A 338 25.16 -24.50 -17.45
C ASP A 338 24.70 -25.00 -18.83
N SER A 339 23.96 -24.19 -19.59
CA SER A 339 23.51 -24.54 -20.95
C SER A 339 24.60 -24.45 -22.04
N ARG A 340 25.79 -23.94 -21.70
CA ARG A 340 26.93 -23.76 -22.61
C ARG A 340 28.04 -24.80 -22.44
N VAL A 341 27.85 -25.78 -21.55
CA VAL A 341 28.75 -26.94 -21.31
C VAL A 341 28.10 -28.20 -21.87
#